data_AF-H1PW57-F1
#
_entry.id   AF-H1PW57-F1
#
_cell.length_a   1.000
_cell.length_b   1.000
_cell.length_c   1.000
_cell.angle_alpha   90.00
_cell.angle_beta   90.00
_cell.angle_gamma   90.00
#
_symmetry.space_group_name_H-M   'P 1'
#
loop_
_entity.id
_entity.type
_entity.pdbx_description
1 polymer ?
#
loop_
_entity_poly.entity_id
_entity_poly.type
_entity_poly.pdbx_seq_one_letter_code
_entity_poly.pdbx_strand_id
1 'polypeptide(L)'
;MYNEIDLHQMNFDDALRVFITKYNALYKKGERKEIKVIHGYGSKFLDGEAVIRTKIRQFFSKNKDCVRMRIDLNPGVTYVMPLKNLPQPKKKKIGF
;
A
#
# COMPACT_ATOMS: atom_id res chain seq x y z
N MET A 1 5.65 -2.04 18.88
CA MET A 1 5.04 -3.01 17.95
C MET A 1 4.33 -2.22 16.86
N TYR A 2 4.69 -2.45 15.59
CA TYR A 2 4.03 -1.83 14.43
C TYR A 2 2.86 -2.71 13.96
N ASN A 3 1.89 -2.12 13.25
CA ASN A 3 0.92 -2.90 12.50
C ASN A 3 1.59 -3.41 11.22
N GLU A 4 1.27 -4.62 10.77
CA GLU A 4 1.77 -5.15 9.51
C GLU A 4 0.64 -5.33 8.50
N ILE A 5 0.88 -4.90 7.26
CA ILE A 5 0.04 -5.19 6.11
C ILE A 5 0.89 -5.92 5.09
N ASP A 6 0.63 -7.22 4.96
CA ASP A 6 1.27 -8.07 3.97
C ASP A 6 0.51 -8.06 2.64
N LEU A 7 1.23 -7.70 1.59
CA LEU A 7 0.81 -7.59 0.19
C LEU A 7 1.70 -8.43 -0.73
N HIS A 8 2.63 -9.23 -0.19
CA HIS A 8 3.53 -10.03 -1.02
C HIS A 8 2.74 -11.02 -1.89
N GLN A 9 3.28 -11.35 -3.07
CA GLN A 9 2.67 -12.25 -4.07
C GLN A 9 1.30 -11.81 -4.63
N MET A 10 0.82 -10.61 -4.30
CA MET A 10 -0.39 -10.06 -4.90
C MET A 10 -0.06 -9.32 -6.21
N ASN A 11 -1.01 -9.32 -7.15
CA ASN A 11 -0.98 -8.32 -8.22
C ASN A 11 -1.31 -6.93 -7.63
N PHE A 12 -1.04 -5.87 -8.39
CA PHE A 12 -1.18 -4.50 -7.87
C PHE A 12 -2.62 -4.14 -7.47
N ASP A 13 -3.62 -4.56 -8.23
CA ASP A 13 -5.01 -4.18 -7.97
C ASP A 13 -5.53 -4.82 -6.67
N ASP A 14 -5.19 -6.09 -6.44
CA ASP A 14 -5.50 -6.78 -5.18
C ASP A 14 -4.73 -6.20 -4.00
N ALA A 15 -3.43 -5.96 -4.18
CA ALA A 15 -2.59 -5.34 -3.15
C ALA A 15 -3.15 -3.98 -2.72
N LEU A 16 -3.55 -3.15 -3.68
CA LEU A 16 -4.10 -1.82 -3.43
C LEU A 16 -5.42 -1.90 -2.65
N ARG A 17 -6.32 -2.80 -3.06
CA ARG A 17 -7.61 -3.02 -2.39
C ARG A 17 -7.41 -3.50 -0.95
N VAL A 18 -6.55 -4.49 -0.73
CA VAL A 18 -6.22 -5.02 0.60
C VAL A 18 -5.61 -3.93 1.47
N PHE A 19 -4.64 -3.19 0.93
CA PHE A 19 -3.99 -2.09 1.65
C PHE A 19 -5.00 -1.05 2.11
N ILE A 20 -5.80 -0.48 1.21
CA ILE A 20 -6.78 0.57 1.55
C ILE A 20 -7.79 0.07 2.59
N THR A 21 -8.25 -1.17 2.45
CA THR A 21 -9.21 -1.77 3.38
C THR A 21 -8.63 -1.88 4.79
N LYS A 22 -7.44 -2.49 4.93
CA LYS A 22 -6.78 -2.69 6.22
C LYS A 22 -6.33 -1.36 6.83
N TYR A 23 -5.73 -0.49 6.03
CA TYR A 23 -5.30 0.85 6.45
C TYR A 23 -6.48 1.68 6.99
N ASN A 24 -7.60 1.74 6.27
CA ASN A 24 -8.76 2.52 6.71
C ASN A 24 -9.43 1.91 7.94
N ALA A 25 -9.43 0.57 8.06
CA ALA A 25 -9.92 -0.10 9.27
C ALA A 25 -9.09 0.29 10.50
N LEU A 26 -7.75 0.32 10.38
CA LEU A 26 -6.86 0.78 11.44
C LEU A 26 -7.11 2.26 11.77
N TYR A 27 -7.17 3.13 10.76
CA TYR A 27 -7.41 4.55 10.97
C TYR A 27 -8.74 4.83 11.69
N LYS A 28 -9.82 4.14 11.29
CA LYS A 28 -11.15 4.25 11.92
C LYS A 28 -11.17 3.77 13.37
N LYS A 29 -10.31 2.81 13.74
CA LYS A 29 -10.12 2.36 15.13
C LYS A 29 -9.31 3.33 16.00
N GLY A 30 -8.83 4.44 15.44
CA GLY A 30 -7.97 5.38 16.16
C GLY A 30 -6.48 5.01 16.15
N GLU A 31 -6.09 3.92 15.47
CA GLU A 31 -4.68 3.54 15.35
C GLU A 31 -3.93 4.56 14.48
N ARG A 32 -2.88 5.16 15.04
CA ARG A 32 -2.00 6.14 14.36
C ARG A 32 -0.54 5.71 14.32
N LYS A 33 -0.24 4.49 14.80
CA LYS A 33 1.08 3.90 14.76
C LYS A 33 1.52 3.68 13.30
N GLU A 34 2.83 3.68 13.10
CA GLU A 34 3.43 3.33 11.81
C GLU A 34 3.04 1.89 11.41
N ILE A 35 2.73 1.73 10.13
CA ILE A 35 2.36 0.46 9.52
C ILE A 35 3.50 0.01 8.62
N LYS A 36 3.98 -1.20 8.84
CA LYS A 36 4.93 -1.88 7.96
C LYS A 36 4.18 -2.53 6.80
N VAL A 37 4.39 -2.04 5.59
CA VAL A 37 3.78 -2.59 4.37
C VAL A 37 4.79 -3.50 3.68
N ILE A 38 4.50 -4.79 3.66
CA ILE A 38 5.36 -5.81 3.06
C ILE A 38 4.82 -6.06 1.66
N HIS A 39 5.46 -5.50 0.63
CA HIS A 39 5.04 -5.69 -0.76
C HIS A 39 6.02 -6.61 -1.54
N GLY A 40 7.10 -7.04 -0.88
CA GLY A 40 8.17 -7.80 -1.51
C GLY A 40 9.00 -6.96 -2.48
N TYR A 41 10.08 -7.54 -3.00
CA TYR A 41 10.97 -6.87 -3.95
C TYR A 41 10.29 -6.53 -5.28
N GLY A 42 9.14 -7.16 -5.56
CA GLY A 42 8.40 -7.11 -6.82
C GLY A 42 8.86 -8.19 -7.80
N SER A 43 7.94 -8.64 -8.67
CA SER A 43 8.27 -9.49 -9.80
C SER A 43 9.05 -8.68 -10.84
N LYS A 44 10.29 -9.10 -11.12
CA LYS A 44 11.06 -8.63 -12.27
C LYS A 44 10.76 -9.59 -13.42
N PHE A 45 9.92 -9.19 -14.37
CA PHE A 45 9.91 -9.90 -15.65
C PHE A 45 11.20 -9.53 -16.38
N LEU A 46 12.16 -10.45 -16.43
CA LEU A 46 13.53 -10.42 -17.00
C LEU A 46 14.34 -9.11 -16.94
N ASP A 47 13.78 -7.94 -17.29
CA ASP A 47 14.43 -6.62 -17.30
C ASP A 47 13.53 -5.46 -16.80
N GLY A 48 12.36 -5.76 -16.19
CA GLY A 48 11.33 -4.78 -15.85
C GLY A 48 11.36 -4.19 -14.42
N GLU A 49 10.71 -3.03 -14.24
CA GLU A 49 10.50 -2.43 -12.92
C GLU A 49 9.68 -3.34 -11.99
N ALA A 50 10.01 -3.29 -10.69
CA ALA A 50 9.27 -3.99 -9.63
C ALA A 50 7.83 -3.45 -9.48
N VAL A 51 6.89 -4.02 -10.25
CA VAL A 51 5.55 -3.46 -10.49
C VAL A 51 4.81 -3.08 -9.21
N ILE A 52 4.71 -3.99 -8.23
CA ILE A 52 3.99 -3.73 -6.98
C ILE A 52 4.68 -2.65 -6.14
N ARG A 53 6.01 -2.73 -5.97
CA ARG A 53 6.81 -1.76 -5.21
C ARG A 53 6.68 -0.36 -5.80
N THR A 54 6.85 -0.22 -7.12
CA THR A 54 6.75 1.08 -7.78
C THR A 54 5.33 1.64 -7.66
N LYS A 55 4.32 0.87 -8.07
CA LYS A 55 2.94 1.37 -8.11
C LYS A 55 2.38 1.69 -6.73
N ILE A 56 2.70 0.91 -5.70
CA ILE A 56 2.23 1.17 -4.34
C ILE A 56 2.88 2.43 -3.74
N ARG A 57 4.18 2.64 -3.96
CA ARG A 57 4.88 3.85 -3.51
C ARG A 57 4.42 5.10 -4.26
N GLN A 58 4.13 4.98 -5.56
CA GLN A 58 3.50 6.04 -6.34
C GLN A 58 2.11 6.38 -5.78
N PHE A 59 1.31 5.37 -5.42
CA PHE A 59 0.01 5.59 -4.80
C PHE A 59 0.13 6.36 -3.48
N PHE A 60 1.08 6.00 -2.60
CA PHE A 60 1.31 6.75 -1.36
C PHE A 60 1.73 8.19 -1.62
N SER A 61 2.64 8.40 -2.57
CA SER A 61 3.13 9.74 -2.93
C SER A 61 2.01 10.64 -3.47
N LYS A 62 1.08 10.08 -4.26
CA LYS A 62 -0.12 10.77 -4.77
C LYS A 62 -1.14 11.10 -3.69
N ASN A 63 -1.10 10.40 -2.55
CA ASN A 63 -2.06 10.54 -1.45
C ASN A 63 -1.39 11.02 -0.16
N LYS A 64 -0.38 11.90 -0.27
CA LYS A 64 0.43 12.39 0.87
C LYS A 64 -0.39 13.06 1.99
N ASP A 65 -1.57 13.59 1.67
CA ASP A 65 -2.48 14.20 2.64
C ASP A 65 -3.25 13.15 3.47
N CYS A 66 -3.30 11.92 2.97
CA CYS A 66 -3.88 10.77 3.66
C CYS A 66 -2.81 9.92 4.33
N VAL A 67 -1.64 9.74 3.72
CA VAL A 67 -0.62 8.80 4.17
C VAL A 67 0.78 9.39 4.05
N ARG A 68 1.58 9.33 5.13
CA ARG A 68 3.00 9.71 5.07
C ARG A 68 3.85 8.47 4.88
N MET A 69 4.65 8.44 3.82
CA MET A 69 5.53 7.33 3.48
C MET A 69 6.95 7.56 4.03
N ARG A 70 7.58 6.48 4.49
CA ARG A 70 9.02 6.39 4.79
C ARG A 70 9.60 5.14 4.14
N ILE A 71 10.69 5.31 3.39
CA ILE A 71 11.38 4.20 2.72
C ILE A 71 12.37 3.58 3.71
N ASP A 72 12.42 2.25 3.72
CA ASP A 72 13.37 1.46 4.52
C ASP A 72 14.57 1.01 3.68
N LEU A 73 15.65 0.60 4.35
CA LEU A 73 16.80 -0.05 3.70
C LEU A 73 16.39 -1.36 3.03
N ASN A 74 15.40 -2.09 3.58
CA ASN A 74 14.79 -3.23 2.92
C ASN A 74 13.85 -2.73 1.80
N PRO A 75 14.21 -2.92 0.51
CA PRO A 75 13.40 -2.40 -0.58
C PRO A 75 12.08 -3.15 -0.76
N GLY A 76 11.90 -4.32 -0.12
CA GLY A 76 10.64 -5.07 -0.10
C GLY A 76 9.62 -4.57 0.93
N VAL A 77 9.98 -3.55 1.70
CA VAL A 77 9.15 -2.94 2.73
C VAL A 77 9.02 -1.44 2.49
N THR A 78 7.87 -0.90 2.86
CA THR A 78 7.64 0.54 2.98
C THR A 78 6.88 0.80 4.28
N TYR A 79 7.29 1.81 5.04
CA TYR A 79 6.58 2.21 6.24
C TYR A 79 5.63 3.36 5.93
N VAL A 80 4.44 3.33 6.52
CA VAL A 80 3.44 4.37 6.33
C VAL A 80 2.80 4.80 7.65
N MET A 81 2.62 6.10 7.83
CA MET A 81 1.89 6.67 8.96
C MET A 81 0.50 7.11 8.51
N PRO A 82 -0.58 6.66 9.19
CA PRO A 82 -1.92 7.08 8.85
C PRO A 82 -2.22 8.54 9.22
N LEU A 83 -2.66 9.36 8.27
CA LEU A 83 -3.06 10.76 8.50
C LEU A 83 -4.56 10.97 8.34
N LYS A 84 -5.17 10.37 7.30
CA LYS A 84 -6.60 10.38 7.00
C LYS A 84 -7.03 9.07 6.32
N ASN A 85 -8.33 8.84 6.19
CA ASN A 85 -8.84 7.75 5.36
C ASN A 85 -8.37 7.93 3.90
N LEU A 86 -7.94 6.83 3.28
CA LEU A 86 -7.67 6.75 1.85
C LEU A 86 -8.98 6.57 1.06
N PRO A 87 -9.07 7.13 -0.15
CA PRO A 87 -10.20 6.89 -1.02
C PRO A 87 -10.25 5.40 -1.42
N GLN A 88 -11.44 4.80 -1.45
CA GLN A 88 -11.58 3.46 -2.01
C GLN A 88 -11.44 3.50 -3.53
N PRO A 89 -10.85 2.45 -4.16
CA PRO A 89 -10.88 2.34 -5.61
C PRO A 89 -12.32 2.35 -6.09
N LYS A 90 -12.65 3.19 -7.07
CA LYS A 90 -13.97 3.14 -7.71
C LYS A 90 -14.16 1.72 -8.26
N LYS A 91 -15.25 1.04 -7.89
CA LYS A 91 -15.63 -0.23 -8.53
C LYS A 91 -15.68 0.04 -10.04
N LYS A 92 -14.89 -0.69 -10.84
CA LYS A 92 -15.10 -0.69 -12.29
C LYS A 92 -16.53 -1.20 -12.50
N LYS A 93 -17.40 -0.36 -13.07
CA LYS A 93 -18.69 -0.84 -13.58
C LYS A 93 -18.33 -1.84 -14.67
N ILE A 94 -18.62 -3.11 -14.44
CA ILE A 94 -18.60 -4.11 -15.50
C ILE A 94 -19.85 -3.78 -16.31
N GLY A 95 -19.67 -3.14 -17.46
CA GLY A 95 -20.75 -3.00 -18.43
C GLY A 95 -21.06 -4.39 -18.96
N PHE A 96 -22.30 -4.85 -18.74
CA PHE A 96 -22.90 -5.91 -19.53
C PHE A 96 -23.61 -5.26 -20.71
#